data_AF-A0AAW2EUS5-F1
#
_entry.id   AF-A0AAW2EUS5-F1
#
_cell.length_a   1.000
_cell.length_b   1.000
_cell.length_c   1.000
_cell.angle_alpha   90.00
_cell.angle_beta   90.00
_cell.angle_gamma   90.00
#
_symmetry.space_group_name_H-M   'P 1'
#
loop_
_entity.id
_entity.type
_entity.pdbx_description
1 polymer ?
#
loop_
_entity_poly.entity_id
_entity_poly.type
_entity_poly.pdbx_seq_one_letter_code
_entity_poly.pdbx_strand_id
1 'polypeptide(L)'
;MATPRCGVKDKVGPAADGRSKRYALQGSRWRTKSLTYKISKYPTGLNKQEVDKEIANAFGVWSSETDLTFTRKTAHENVSLVQLSHMYSRSARVMVLSDQSYRIRLQVHIEIRFEVGEHGDGDPFDGPGGTLAHAYFPVYGGDAHFDDSERWTIKTYRGTNLFQVAAHEFGHSLGLSHSDVKSALMAPFYRGYDPHFILDQDDVSAIQALYGTKTNSRGSRPLPPAEEDPALCKDPKVDAMFNTKDGEIIAFKGKHYWKLTDNGVASGYPRRITSTWKELPSNIDAAFTYRNGKTYFFKVIAFA
;
A
#
# COMPACT_ATOMS: atom_id res chain seq x y z
N MET A 1 9.82 -0.04 -27.38
CA MET A 1 10.27 0.16 -25.99
C MET A 1 9.59 -0.90 -25.14
N ALA A 2 10.33 -1.52 -24.21
CA ALA A 2 9.74 -2.45 -23.26
C ALA A 2 8.68 -1.72 -22.41
N THR A 3 7.64 -2.44 -21.98
CA THR A 3 6.62 -1.88 -21.07
C THR A 3 7.30 -1.44 -19.78
N PRO A 4 7.17 -0.16 -19.37
CA PRO A 4 7.80 0.32 -18.14
C PRO A 4 7.35 -0.49 -16.92
N ARG A 5 8.28 -0.81 -16.02
CA ARG A 5 8.08 -1.74 -14.92
C ARG A 5 8.98 -1.44 -13.72
N CYS A 6 8.69 -2.08 -12.60
CA CYS A 6 9.60 -2.16 -11.46
C CYS A 6 10.82 -3.05 -11.81
N GLY A 7 11.99 -2.67 -11.28
CA GLY A 7 13.27 -3.37 -11.43
C GLY A 7 13.44 -4.57 -10.51
N VAL A 8 12.59 -4.72 -9.48
CA VAL A 8 12.61 -5.89 -8.61
C VAL A 8 12.27 -7.15 -9.42
N LYS A 9 13.01 -8.24 -9.20
CA LYS A 9 12.83 -9.49 -9.95
C LYS A 9 11.47 -10.12 -9.68
N ASP A 10 10.77 -10.49 -10.76
CA ASP A 10 9.56 -11.33 -10.67
C ASP A 10 9.91 -12.72 -10.14
N LYS A 11 8.97 -13.35 -9.43
CA LYS A 11 9.13 -14.76 -9.05
C LYS A 11 8.74 -15.64 -10.22
N VAL A 12 9.72 -16.33 -10.81
CA VAL A 12 9.51 -17.40 -11.80
C VAL A 12 9.86 -18.73 -11.14
N GLY A 13 8.86 -19.50 -10.72
CA GLY A 13 9.06 -20.84 -10.15
C GLY A 13 7.74 -21.59 -9.95
N PRO A 14 7.70 -22.92 -10.20
CA PRO A 14 6.49 -23.72 -10.09
C PRO A 14 6.02 -23.73 -8.64
N ALA A 15 4.70 -23.72 -8.44
CA ALA A 15 4.07 -23.99 -7.16
C ALA A 15 4.51 -25.38 -6.67
N ALA A 16 5.60 -25.43 -5.91
CA ALA A 16 5.98 -26.63 -5.18
C ALA A 16 4.87 -26.90 -4.18
N ASP A 17 4.25 -28.06 -4.36
CA ASP A 17 3.26 -28.71 -3.53
C ASP A 17 3.30 -28.25 -2.06
N GLY A 18 2.27 -27.52 -1.66
CA GLY A 18 2.16 -26.88 -0.35
C GLY A 18 1.59 -25.47 -0.47
N ARG A 19 0.58 -25.16 0.34
CA ARG A 19 -0.13 -23.88 0.45
C ARG A 19 0.83 -22.74 0.88
N SER A 20 1.72 -22.33 0.00
CA SER A 20 2.62 -21.21 0.23
C SER A 20 1.81 -19.91 0.16
N LYS A 21 1.90 -19.08 1.21
CA LYS A 21 1.22 -17.78 1.25
C LYS A 21 1.75 -16.94 0.08
N ARG A 22 0.92 -16.76 -0.96
CA ARG A 22 1.27 -16.09 -2.24
C ARG A 22 1.95 -14.73 -2.08
N TYR A 23 1.75 -14.07 -0.95
CA TYR A 23 2.11 -12.67 -0.73
C TYR A 23 3.42 -12.44 0.03
N ALA A 24 3.99 -13.46 0.70
CA ALA A 24 5.04 -13.27 1.72
C ALA A 24 6.38 -13.95 1.38
N LEU A 25 6.62 -14.27 0.12
CA LEU A 25 7.66 -15.23 -0.26
C LEU A 25 9.10 -14.69 -0.23
N GLN A 26 9.34 -13.48 0.28
CA GLN A 26 10.70 -13.01 0.63
C GLN A 26 10.82 -12.58 2.11
N GLY A 27 9.73 -12.68 2.87
CA GLY A 27 9.73 -13.02 4.30
C GLY A 27 10.16 -11.97 5.32
N SER A 28 10.63 -10.79 4.91
CA SER A 28 11.03 -9.77 5.89
C SER A 28 9.98 -8.69 6.08
N ARG A 29 9.64 -8.44 7.34
CA ARG A 29 8.82 -7.31 7.78
C ARG A 29 9.60 -6.47 8.78
N TRP A 30 9.24 -5.20 8.93
CA TRP A 30 9.73 -4.41 10.04
C TRP A 30 9.17 -4.94 11.37
N ARG A 31 10.02 -4.93 12.41
CA ARG A 31 9.60 -5.30 13.78
C ARG A 31 8.83 -4.17 14.45
N THR A 32 9.15 -2.93 14.10
CA THR A 32 8.46 -1.72 14.57
C THR A 32 7.38 -1.31 13.57
N LYS A 33 6.33 -0.64 14.06
CA LYS A 33 5.32 0.01 13.22
C LYS A 33 5.59 1.51 13.01
N SER A 34 6.51 2.10 13.77
CA SER A 34 6.94 3.50 13.62
C SER A 34 8.20 3.56 12.78
N LEU A 35 8.02 3.76 11.49
CA LEU A 35 9.10 3.82 10.51
C LEU A 35 9.50 5.27 10.24
N THR A 36 10.78 5.45 9.94
CA THR A 36 11.34 6.75 9.57
C THR A 36 11.88 6.68 8.16
N TYR A 37 11.74 7.76 7.42
CA TYR A 37 12.29 7.86 6.08
C TYR A 37 12.97 9.21 5.86
N LYS A 38 13.84 9.29 4.86
CA LYS A 38 14.39 10.56 4.38
C LYS A 38 14.52 10.53 2.86
N ILE A 39 14.47 11.70 2.24
CA ILE A 39 14.77 11.87 0.81
C ILE A 39 16.16 12.48 0.73
N SER A 40 17.13 11.70 0.28
CA SER A 40 18.54 12.12 0.23
C SER A 40 18.91 12.77 -1.10
N LYS A 41 18.24 12.39 -2.18
CA LYS A 41 18.40 12.98 -3.52
C LYS A 41 17.02 13.16 -4.12
N TYR A 42 16.77 14.31 -4.75
CA TYR A 42 15.48 14.70 -5.33
C TYR A 42 15.56 14.61 -6.85
N PRO A 43 14.43 14.42 -7.55
CA PRO A 43 14.41 14.41 -9.00
C PRO A 43 14.77 15.78 -9.56
N THR A 44 15.42 15.81 -10.71
CA THR A 44 15.87 17.06 -11.34
C THR A 44 14.72 17.92 -11.89
N GLY A 45 13.58 17.31 -12.22
CA GLY A 45 12.46 17.96 -12.93
C GLY A 45 11.26 18.39 -12.08
N LEU A 46 11.26 18.17 -10.76
CA LEU A 46 10.11 18.47 -9.90
C LEU A 46 10.46 19.35 -8.70
N ASN A 47 9.47 20.12 -8.23
CA ASN A 47 9.62 20.92 -7.02
C ASN A 47 9.74 20.00 -5.78
N LYS A 48 10.73 20.26 -4.93
CA LYS A 48 11.00 19.45 -3.73
C LYS A 48 9.81 19.34 -2.78
N GLN A 49 9.02 20.41 -2.61
CA GLN A 49 7.84 20.39 -1.73
C GLN A 49 6.71 19.52 -2.30
N GLU A 50 6.56 19.51 -3.63
CA GLU A 50 5.59 18.65 -4.30
C GLU A 50 6.01 17.19 -4.21
N VAL A 51 7.31 16.91 -4.41
CA VAL A 51 7.89 15.57 -4.19
C VAL A 51 7.67 15.12 -2.74
N ASP A 52 7.96 15.96 -1.76
CA ASP A 52 7.76 15.65 -0.34
C ASP A 52 6.31 15.26 -0.04
N LYS A 53 5.35 16.01 -0.59
CA LYS A 53 3.92 15.73 -0.44
C LYS A 53 3.54 14.42 -1.11
N GLU A 54 4.05 14.16 -2.31
CA GLU A 54 3.69 12.98 -3.07
C GLU A 54 4.27 11.70 -2.45
N ILE A 55 5.50 11.75 -1.94
CA ILE A 55 6.12 10.66 -1.16
C ILE A 55 5.32 10.40 0.13
N ALA A 56 4.90 11.44 0.85
CA ALA A 56 4.05 11.28 2.02
C ALA A 56 2.68 10.65 1.67
N ASN A 57 2.07 11.04 0.55
CA ASN A 57 0.83 10.44 0.06
C ASN A 57 1.01 8.95 -0.26
N ALA A 58 2.13 8.57 -0.88
CA ALA A 58 2.45 7.17 -1.19
C ALA A 58 2.58 6.31 0.08
N PHE A 59 3.27 6.79 1.13
CA PHE A 59 3.23 6.14 2.45
C PHE A 59 1.83 6.14 3.09
N GLY A 60 1.03 7.16 2.79
CA GLY A 60 -0.38 7.28 3.17
C GLY A 60 -1.22 6.08 2.73
N VAL A 61 -0.95 5.53 1.55
CA VAL A 61 -1.64 4.33 1.04
C VAL A 61 -1.53 3.18 2.03
N TRP A 62 -0.32 2.87 2.50
CA TRP A 62 -0.07 1.74 3.39
C TRP A 62 -0.47 2.00 4.85
N SER A 63 -0.28 3.22 5.34
CA SER A 63 -0.74 3.63 6.69
C SER A 63 -2.25 3.84 6.79
N SER A 64 -2.96 3.88 5.66
CA SER A 64 -4.42 3.88 5.67
C SER A 64 -5.02 2.52 6.02
N GLU A 65 -4.31 1.43 5.73
CA GLU A 65 -4.76 0.05 5.91
C GLU A 65 -4.17 -0.66 7.14
N THR A 66 -3.14 -0.07 7.74
CA THR A 66 -2.39 -0.64 8.86
C THR A 66 -2.12 0.39 9.96
N ASP A 67 -1.58 -0.04 11.10
CA ASP A 67 -1.06 0.87 12.14
C ASP A 67 0.35 1.40 11.83
N LEU A 68 0.88 1.19 10.62
CA LEU A 68 2.18 1.73 10.25
C LEU A 68 2.12 3.27 10.28
N THR A 69 3.16 3.87 10.83
CA THR A 69 3.36 5.32 10.85
C THR A 69 4.70 5.65 10.22
N PHE A 70 4.73 6.73 9.44
CA PHE A 70 5.90 7.13 8.67
C PHE A 70 6.28 8.55 9.02
N THR A 71 7.46 8.71 9.62
CA THR A 71 7.98 10.02 10.03
C THR A 71 9.16 10.41 9.17
N ARG A 72 9.02 11.50 8.43
CA ARG A 72 10.12 12.07 7.66
C ARG A 72 11.19 12.63 8.58
N LYS A 73 12.45 12.32 8.30
CA LYS A 73 13.62 12.93 8.93
C LYS A 73 14.35 13.82 7.94
N THR A 74 14.73 15.01 8.41
CA THR A 74 15.52 15.98 7.65
C THR A 74 16.88 16.15 8.31
N ALA A 75 17.93 16.35 7.50
CA ALA A 75 19.31 16.58 7.97
C ALA A 75 19.48 17.75 8.96
N HIS A 76 18.47 18.61 9.11
CA HIS A 76 18.45 19.80 9.96
C HIS A 76 17.59 19.68 11.24
N GLU A 77 17.18 18.48 11.68
CA GLU A 77 16.72 18.37 13.07
C GLU A 77 17.92 18.61 13.99
N ASN A 78 17.98 19.80 14.60
CA ASN A 78 18.98 20.20 15.58
C ASN A 78 19.17 19.07 16.60
N VAL A 79 20.26 18.32 16.47
CA VAL A 79 20.74 17.46 17.55
C VAL A 79 21.02 18.40 18.71
N SER A 80 20.12 18.43 19.69
CA SER A 80 20.36 19.18 20.92
C SER A 80 21.69 18.67 21.50
N LEU A 81 22.57 19.58 21.92
CA LEU A 81 23.88 19.23 22.49
C LEU A 81 23.78 18.24 23.67
N VAL A 82 22.58 18.08 24.24
CA VAL A 82 22.23 17.12 25.29
C VAL A 82 22.26 15.66 24.81
N GLN A 83 21.97 15.37 23.53
CA GLN A 83 22.00 13.99 23.01
C GLN A 83 23.41 13.48 22.72
N LEU A 84 24.38 14.39 22.52
CA LEU A 84 25.78 14.02 22.34
C LEU A 84 26.44 13.60 23.65
N SER A 85 25.95 14.02 24.82
CA SER A 85 26.58 13.64 26.10
C SER A 85 26.33 12.17 26.49
N HIS A 86 25.21 11.58 26.08
CA HIS A 86 24.87 10.19 26.40
C HIS A 86 25.58 9.15 25.51
N MET A 87 26.04 9.55 24.31
CA MET A 87 26.73 8.64 23.39
C MET A 87 28.22 8.45 23.72
N TYR A 88 28.79 9.34 24.55
CA TYR A 88 30.24 9.41 24.83
C TYR A 88 30.69 8.83 26.17
N SER A 89 29.88 8.00 26.84
CA SER A 89 30.27 7.42 28.14
C SER A 89 31.01 6.07 28.08
N ARG A 90 31.31 5.48 26.91
CA ARG A 90 31.84 4.09 26.86
C ARG A 90 33.10 3.78 26.05
N SER A 91 33.76 4.74 25.42
CA SER A 91 35.18 4.58 25.02
C SER A 91 35.71 5.89 24.44
N ALA A 92 36.42 6.66 25.25
CA ALA A 92 37.19 7.78 24.78
C ALA A 92 38.46 7.27 24.09
N ARG A 93 38.48 7.26 22.76
CA ARG A 93 39.72 7.41 21.99
C ARG A 93 39.65 8.77 21.30
N VAL A 94 40.62 9.61 21.64
CA VAL A 94 40.82 10.95 21.09
C VAL A 94 40.93 10.83 19.57
N MET A 95 39.99 11.44 18.83
CA MET A 95 40.20 11.79 17.44
C MET A 95 40.28 13.30 17.33
N VAL A 96 41.40 13.78 16.79
CA VAL A 96 41.65 15.16 16.41
C VAL A 96 40.61 15.53 15.34
N LEU A 97 39.72 16.47 15.65
CA LEU A 97 38.76 17.00 14.69
C LEU A 97 39.41 18.18 13.96
N SER A 98 40.18 17.88 12.92
CA SER A 98 40.39 18.82 11.82
C SER A 98 39.37 18.51 10.73
N ASP A 99 38.60 19.54 10.39
CA ASP A 99 37.64 19.64 9.30
C ASP A 99 36.16 19.28 9.59
N GLN A 100 35.32 20.17 9.10
CA GLN A 100 34.02 20.56 9.62
C GLN A 100 32.87 19.77 8.97
N SER A 101 33.09 18.46 8.77
CA SER A 101 32.25 17.66 7.86
C SER A 101 31.89 16.27 8.38
N TYR A 102 31.87 16.02 9.69
CA TYR A 102 31.26 14.79 10.22
C TYR A 102 29.73 14.94 10.24
N ARG A 103 29.13 14.97 9.05
CA ARG A 103 27.68 14.77 8.86
C ARG A 103 27.35 13.38 9.37
N ILE A 104 26.87 13.30 10.60
CA ILE A 104 26.27 12.08 11.15
C ILE A 104 25.20 11.64 10.14
N ARG A 105 25.45 10.56 9.40
CA ARG A 105 24.46 10.01 8.46
C ARG A 105 23.23 9.66 9.30
N LEU A 106 22.16 10.43 9.16
CA LEU A 106 20.89 10.11 9.82
C LEU A 106 20.44 8.73 9.34
N GLN A 107 20.51 7.76 10.25
CA GLN A 107 20.03 6.42 10.00
C GLN A 107 18.49 6.44 10.06
N VAL A 108 17.87 6.02 8.97
CA VAL A 108 16.42 5.89 8.83
C VAL A 108 16.10 4.45 8.41
N HIS A 109 14.81 4.10 8.42
CA HIS A 109 14.37 2.79 7.97
C HIS A 109 14.25 2.71 6.45
N ILE A 110 14.00 3.83 5.77
CA ILE A 110 13.81 3.89 4.31
C ILE A 110 14.49 5.16 3.79
N GLU A 111 15.58 5.01 3.06
CA GLU A 111 16.22 6.09 2.32
C GLU A 111 15.71 6.14 0.88
N ILE A 112 15.26 7.33 0.44
CA ILE A 112 14.73 7.56 -0.91
C ILE A 112 15.74 8.36 -1.70
N ARG A 113 16.11 7.86 -2.89
CA ARG A 113 17.05 8.50 -3.79
C ARG A 113 16.58 8.45 -5.23
N PHE A 114 16.80 9.54 -5.96
CA PHE A 114 16.62 9.60 -7.40
C PHE A 114 18.00 9.53 -8.04
N GLU A 115 18.30 8.45 -8.76
CA GLU A 115 19.64 8.12 -9.25
C GLU A 115 19.60 7.84 -10.76
N VAL A 116 20.74 7.79 -11.41
CA VAL A 116 20.85 7.55 -12.86
C VAL A 116 21.87 6.44 -13.09
N GLY A 117 21.54 5.47 -13.94
CA GLY A 117 22.48 4.41 -14.33
C GLY A 117 23.03 3.64 -13.13
N GLU A 118 24.34 3.40 -13.11
CA GLU A 118 25.05 2.79 -11.98
C GLU A 118 25.06 3.72 -10.75
N HIS A 119 24.52 3.24 -9.63
CA HIS A 119 24.32 4.04 -8.42
C HIS A 119 24.75 3.35 -7.11
N GLY A 120 25.65 2.35 -7.24
CA GLY A 120 26.45 1.82 -6.14
C GLY A 120 25.79 0.69 -5.35
N ASP A 121 24.74 0.10 -5.90
CA ASP A 121 23.93 -0.94 -5.25
C ASP A 121 23.89 -2.26 -6.06
N GLY A 122 24.51 -2.27 -7.25
CA GLY A 122 24.65 -3.44 -8.12
C GLY A 122 23.48 -3.68 -9.09
N ASP A 123 22.46 -2.83 -9.07
CA ASP A 123 21.28 -2.91 -9.94
C ASP A 123 21.15 -1.60 -10.77
N PRO A 124 21.98 -1.37 -11.81
CA PRO A 124 21.99 -0.11 -12.55
C PRO A 124 20.68 0.13 -13.34
N PHE A 125 20.23 1.39 -13.40
CA PHE A 125 19.10 1.80 -14.24
C PHE A 125 19.46 1.84 -15.73
N ASP A 126 18.45 1.66 -16.59
CA ASP A 126 18.59 1.55 -18.05
C ASP A 126 18.29 2.84 -18.82
N GLY A 127 17.98 3.94 -18.13
CA GLY A 127 17.61 5.21 -18.74
C GLY A 127 16.11 5.29 -19.05
N PRO A 128 15.67 6.18 -19.96
CA PRO A 128 14.24 6.44 -20.13
C PRO A 128 13.42 5.22 -20.60
N GLY A 129 12.34 4.93 -19.89
CA GLY A 129 11.49 3.75 -20.05
C GLY A 129 12.01 2.56 -19.24
N GLY A 130 11.61 1.34 -19.60
CA GLY A 130 12.22 0.15 -18.99
C GLY A 130 12.02 0.07 -17.46
N THR A 131 13.09 0.25 -16.71
CA THR A 131 13.10 0.16 -15.24
C THR A 131 12.88 1.53 -14.60
N LEU A 132 11.70 1.73 -14.02
CA LEU A 132 11.33 3.03 -13.44
C LEU A 132 11.96 3.28 -12.06
N ALA A 133 12.04 2.22 -11.27
CA ALA A 133 12.48 2.25 -9.88
C ALA A 133 12.70 0.83 -9.37
N HIS A 134 13.37 0.71 -8.23
CA HIS A 134 13.41 -0.51 -7.42
C HIS A 134 13.52 -0.16 -5.94
N ALA A 135 13.14 -1.11 -5.09
CA ALA A 135 13.30 -1.00 -3.66
C ALA A 135 13.77 -2.30 -3.02
N TYR A 136 14.50 -2.13 -1.93
CA TYR A 136 14.97 -3.22 -1.10
C TYR A 136 13.92 -3.64 -0.08
N PHE A 137 13.82 -4.94 0.14
CA PHE A 137 13.01 -5.49 1.23
C PHE A 137 13.55 -5.06 2.61
N PRO A 138 12.73 -5.09 3.69
CA PRO A 138 13.15 -4.71 5.04
C PRO A 138 14.46 -5.34 5.52
N VAL A 139 14.74 -6.60 5.15
CA VAL A 139 15.99 -7.29 5.54
C VAL A 139 17.26 -6.64 4.95
N TYR A 140 17.12 -5.92 3.84
CA TYR A 140 18.21 -5.23 3.14
C TYR A 140 18.20 -3.71 3.36
N GLY A 141 17.31 -3.20 4.22
CA GLY A 141 17.31 -1.80 4.61
C GLY A 141 16.14 -0.97 4.08
N GLY A 142 15.25 -1.52 3.25
CA GLY A 142 14.03 -0.82 2.85
C GLY A 142 14.19 0.31 1.84
N ASP A 143 15.42 0.66 1.46
CA ASP A 143 15.71 1.81 0.62
C ASP A 143 15.06 1.70 -0.77
N ALA A 144 14.66 2.85 -1.32
CA ALA A 144 13.98 2.93 -2.61
C ALA A 144 14.73 3.89 -3.54
N HIS A 145 15.05 3.40 -4.74
CA HIS A 145 15.74 4.14 -5.79
C HIS A 145 14.80 4.33 -6.97
N PHE A 146 14.81 5.54 -7.52
CA PHE A 146 13.99 5.96 -8.65
C PHE A 146 14.91 6.40 -9.78
N ASP A 147 14.68 5.96 -11.01
CA ASP A 147 15.50 6.40 -12.16
C ASP A 147 15.20 7.86 -12.48
N ASP A 148 16.15 8.76 -12.25
CA ASP A 148 16.03 10.19 -12.55
C ASP A 148 16.17 10.50 -14.04
N SER A 149 16.44 9.48 -14.88
CA SER A 149 16.30 9.56 -16.34
C SER A 149 14.84 9.59 -16.77
N GLU A 150 13.94 9.16 -15.90
CA GLU A 150 12.50 9.21 -16.14
C GLU A 150 11.95 10.62 -16.09
N ARG A 151 10.93 10.86 -16.91
CA ARG A 151 10.16 12.09 -16.82
C ARG A 151 9.13 11.97 -15.70
N TRP A 152 9.56 12.23 -14.47
CA TRP A 152 8.70 12.25 -13.29
C TRP A 152 7.63 13.34 -13.37
N THR A 153 6.40 12.97 -13.03
CA THR A 153 5.24 13.86 -13.05
C THR A 153 4.35 13.65 -11.84
N ILE A 154 3.54 14.66 -11.52
CA ILE A 154 2.59 14.66 -10.41
C ILE A 154 1.21 14.93 -10.98
N LYS A 155 0.26 14.03 -10.67
CA LYS A 155 -1.15 14.14 -11.07
C LYS A 155 -1.41 14.39 -12.56
N THR A 156 -0.58 13.81 -13.43
CA THR A 156 -0.77 13.89 -14.89
C THR A 156 -0.75 12.52 -15.53
N TYR A 157 -1.53 12.36 -16.61
CA TYR A 157 -1.59 11.11 -17.40
C TYR A 157 -0.42 10.91 -18.37
N ARG A 158 0.45 11.92 -18.53
CA ARG A 158 1.62 11.86 -19.42
C ARG A 158 2.89 11.82 -18.59
N GLY A 159 3.86 11.00 -18.99
CA GLY A 159 5.09 10.77 -18.23
C GLY A 159 4.91 9.73 -17.12
N THR A 160 5.86 9.68 -16.20
CA THR A 160 5.93 8.66 -15.15
C THR A 160 5.42 9.27 -13.85
N ASN A 161 4.29 8.78 -13.35
CA ASN A 161 3.64 9.34 -12.18
C ASN A 161 4.36 8.91 -10.90
N LEU A 162 4.87 9.89 -10.15
CA LEU A 162 5.65 9.64 -8.95
C LEU A 162 4.85 8.92 -7.86
N PHE A 163 3.59 9.30 -7.63
CA PHE A 163 2.76 8.65 -6.60
C PHE A 163 2.60 7.16 -6.83
N GLN A 164 2.23 6.75 -8.05
CA GLN A 164 1.97 5.34 -8.34
C GLN A 164 3.23 4.49 -8.22
N VAL A 165 4.36 4.97 -8.75
CA VAL A 165 5.63 4.23 -8.64
C VAL A 165 6.10 4.20 -7.19
N ALA A 166 6.08 5.33 -6.48
CA ALA A 166 6.52 5.37 -5.08
C ALA A 166 5.65 4.49 -4.17
N ALA A 167 4.34 4.47 -4.38
CA ALA A 167 3.45 3.61 -3.61
C ALA A 167 3.79 2.13 -3.82
N HIS A 168 4.07 1.73 -5.07
CA HIS A 168 4.53 0.38 -5.41
C HIS A 168 5.86 0.03 -4.73
N GLU A 169 6.88 0.86 -4.91
CA GLU A 169 8.21 0.62 -4.32
C GLU A 169 8.15 0.54 -2.79
N PHE A 170 7.32 1.36 -2.15
CA PHE A 170 7.14 1.28 -0.71
C PHE A 170 6.45 -0.01 -0.25
N GLY A 171 5.68 -0.66 -1.11
CA GLY A 171 5.22 -2.03 -0.84
C GLY A 171 6.39 -2.99 -0.68
N HIS A 172 7.40 -2.91 -1.55
CA HIS A 172 8.66 -3.68 -1.41
C HIS A 172 9.43 -3.28 -0.14
N SER A 173 9.59 -1.98 0.12
CA SER A 173 10.19 -1.47 1.36
C SER A 173 9.48 -1.96 2.63
N LEU A 174 8.21 -2.37 2.52
CA LEU A 174 7.41 -2.93 3.59
C LEU A 174 7.36 -4.45 3.59
N GLY A 175 7.92 -5.14 2.60
CA GLY A 175 8.02 -6.61 2.58
C GLY A 175 7.14 -7.31 1.56
N LEU A 176 6.40 -6.58 0.73
CA LEU A 176 5.51 -7.16 -0.29
C LEU A 176 6.32 -7.54 -1.54
N SER A 177 6.05 -8.71 -2.10
CA SER A 177 6.57 -9.11 -3.42
C SER A 177 5.61 -8.66 -4.53
N HIS A 178 6.05 -8.76 -5.79
CA HIS A 178 5.15 -8.55 -6.92
C HIS A 178 3.92 -9.47 -6.84
N SER A 179 2.77 -8.92 -7.24
CA SER A 179 1.50 -9.64 -7.38
C SER A 179 1.27 -10.06 -8.83
N ASP A 180 0.70 -11.24 -9.02
CA ASP A 180 0.20 -11.71 -10.32
C ASP A 180 -1.14 -11.05 -10.71
N VAL A 181 -1.79 -10.36 -9.76
CA VAL A 181 -3.05 -9.66 -9.98
C VAL A 181 -2.76 -8.35 -10.72
N LYS A 182 -3.13 -8.28 -12.00
CA LYS A 182 -2.85 -7.11 -12.86
C LYS A 182 -3.44 -5.79 -12.35
N SER A 183 -4.52 -5.83 -11.58
CA SER A 183 -5.14 -4.64 -10.97
C SER A 183 -4.48 -4.19 -9.67
N ALA A 184 -3.62 -5.03 -9.07
CA ALA A 184 -2.90 -4.71 -7.86
C ALA A 184 -1.90 -3.58 -8.10
N LEU A 185 -1.68 -2.77 -7.07
CA LEU A 185 -0.58 -1.81 -7.05
C LEU A 185 0.74 -2.56 -7.18
N MET A 186 0.90 -3.70 -6.49
CA MET A 186 2.12 -4.52 -6.52
C MET A 186 2.30 -5.34 -7.81
N ALA A 187 1.49 -5.14 -8.85
CA ALA A 187 1.77 -5.72 -10.17
C ALA A 187 3.05 -5.12 -10.77
N PRO A 188 3.93 -5.91 -11.41
CA PRO A 188 5.27 -5.46 -11.83
C PRO A 188 5.26 -4.36 -12.90
N PHE A 189 4.21 -4.26 -13.71
CA PHE A 189 4.16 -3.34 -14.85
C PHE A 189 3.45 -2.04 -14.49
N TYR A 190 4.02 -0.92 -14.94
CA TYR A 190 3.47 0.40 -14.72
C TYR A 190 2.19 0.61 -15.54
N ARG A 191 1.12 1.05 -14.86
CA ARG A 191 -0.22 1.24 -15.45
C ARG A 191 -0.58 2.70 -15.75
N GLY A 192 0.30 3.64 -15.46
CA GLY A 192 -0.01 5.06 -15.59
C GLY A 192 -0.63 5.68 -14.33
N TYR A 193 -0.90 6.97 -14.40
CA TYR A 193 -1.60 7.70 -13.35
C TYR A 193 -3.09 7.34 -13.29
N ASP A 194 -3.57 7.00 -12.10
CA ASP A 194 -5.00 6.85 -11.80
C ASP A 194 -5.42 7.89 -10.75
N PRO A 195 -6.28 8.87 -11.09
CA PRO A 195 -6.76 9.86 -10.12
C PRO A 195 -7.73 9.28 -9.09
N HIS A 196 -8.33 8.12 -9.34
CA HIS A 196 -9.26 7.42 -8.43
C HIS A 196 -8.62 6.14 -7.90
N PHE A 197 -7.31 6.19 -7.66
CA PHE A 197 -6.54 5.07 -7.17
C PHE A 197 -7.16 4.48 -5.89
N ILE A 198 -7.48 3.19 -5.95
CA ILE A 198 -7.93 2.37 -4.82
C ILE A 198 -6.98 1.19 -4.76
N LEU A 199 -6.47 0.92 -3.56
CA LEU A 199 -5.59 -0.21 -3.31
C LEU A 199 -6.37 -1.52 -3.53
N ASP A 200 -5.79 -2.47 -4.26
CA ASP A 200 -6.47 -3.74 -4.54
C ASP A 200 -6.57 -4.58 -3.27
N GLN A 201 -7.61 -5.41 -3.18
CA GLN A 201 -7.79 -6.28 -2.02
C GLN A 201 -6.60 -7.24 -1.85
N ASP A 202 -5.92 -7.60 -2.95
CA ASP A 202 -4.68 -8.37 -2.94
C ASP A 202 -3.58 -7.67 -2.14
N ASP A 203 -3.33 -6.39 -2.44
CA ASP A 203 -2.36 -5.55 -1.74
C ASP A 203 -2.74 -5.35 -0.25
N VAL A 204 -4.03 -5.08 0.01
CA VAL A 204 -4.58 -4.89 1.37
C VAL A 204 -4.37 -6.15 2.20
N SER A 205 -4.74 -7.32 1.67
CA SER A 205 -4.57 -8.58 2.37
C SER A 205 -3.09 -8.92 2.59
N ALA A 206 -2.24 -8.60 1.63
CA ALA A 206 -0.80 -8.80 1.74
C ALA A 206 -0.17 -7.94 2.85
N ILE A 207 -0.46 -6.63 2.89
CA ILE A 207 0.12 -5.74 3.90
C ILE A 207 -0.43 -6.01 5.30
N GLN A 208 -1.73 -6.31 5.42
CA GLN A 208 -2.35 -6.65 6.70
C GLN A 208 -1.87 -8.00 7.23
N ALA A 209 -1.50 -8.95 6.36
CA ALA A 209 -0.86 -10.19 6.79
C ALA A 209 0.51 -9.97 7.45
N LEU A 210 1.20 -8.88 7.13
CA LEU A 210 2.50 -8.52 7.73
C LEU A 210 2.37 -7.64 8.98
N TYR A 211 1.45 -6.68 8.98
CA TYR A 211 1.41 -5.61 9.98
C TYR A 211 0.10 -5.50 10.78
N GLY A 212 -0.89 -6.34 10.44
CA GLY A 212 -2.24 -6.27 10.98
C GLY A 212 -3.07 -5.13 10.38
N THR A 213 -4.37 -5.14 10.69
CA THR A 213 -5.33 -4.11 10.27
C THR A 213 -5.15 -2.83 11.09
N LYS A 214 -5.53 -1.68 10.52
CA LYS A 214 -5.58 -0.41 11.23
C LYS A 214 -6.52 -0.44 12.44
N THR A 215 -5.99 -0.17 13.62
CA THR A 215 -6.74 0.00 14.85
C THR A 215 -7.39 1.39 14.85
N ASN A 216 -8.72 1.44 14.78
CA ASN A 216 -9.43 2.70 14.99
C ASN A 216 -9.31 3.07 16.48
N SER A 217 -8.47 4.05 16.79
CA SER A 217 -8.28 4.62 18.11
C SER A 217 -9.52 5.42 18.55
N ARG A 218 -10.60 4.69 18.85
CA ARG A 218 -11.63 5.08 19.81
C ARG A 218 -11.75 3.96 20.85
N GLY A 219 -10.95 4.07 21.91
CA GLY A 219 -11.15 3.38 23.20
C GLY A 219 -11.14 1.85 23.16
N SER A 220 -9.97 1.23 23.30
CA SER A 220 -9.84 -0.18 23.63
C SER A 220 -10.25 -0.45 25.08
N ARG A 221 -11.53 -0.77 25.30
CA ARG A 221 -11.92 -1.78 26.30
C ARG A 221 -11.74 -3.16 25.65
N PRO A 222 -11.33 -4.23 26.37
CA PRO A 222 -11.18 -5.54 25.74
C PRO A 222 -12.55 -5.94 25.17
N LEU A 223 -12.63 -6.03 23.85
CA LEU A 223 -13.79 -6.66 23.21
C LEU A 223 -13.57 -8.18 23.29
N PRO A 224 -14.62 -8.93 23.65
CA PRO A 224 -14.59 -10.39 23.67
C PRO A 224 -14.28 -10.95 22.27
N PRO A 225 -13.87 -12.24 22.17
CA PRO A 225 -13.55 -12.86 20.89
C PRO A 225 -14.63 -12.59 19.85
N ALA A 226 -14.20 -12.24 18.64
CA ALA A 226 -15.06 -11.98 17.50
C ALA A 226 -16.11 -13.11 17.37
N GLU A 227 -17.38 -12.76 17.56
CA GLU A 227 -18.48 -13.65 17.18
C GLU A 227 -18.36 -13.95 15.69
N GLU A 228 -18.36 -15.24 15.36
CA GLU A 228 -18.68 -15.72 14.03
C GLU A 228 -19.96 -15.04 13.53
N ASP A 229 -19.91 -14.53 12.29
CA ASP A 229 -21.00 -13.80 11.62
C ASP A 229 -22.35 -14.54 11.76
N PRO A 230 -23.27 -14.05 12.60
CA PRO A 230 -24.46 -14.81 12.92
C PRO A 230 -25.66 -14.51 12.02
N ALA A 231 -25.60 -13.57 11.07
CA ALA A 231 -26.84 -13.10 10.41
C ALA A 231 -27.30 -13.95 9.21
N LEU A 232 -26.37 -14.48 8.40
CA LEU A 232 -26.70 -15.34 7.26
C LEU A 232 -26.80 -16.83 7.66
N CYS A 233 -26.00 -17.25 8.64
CA CYS A 233 -25.89 -18.65 9.07
C CYS A 233 -26.87 -19.03 10.20
N LYS A 234 -27.50 -18.06 10.89
CA LYS A 234 -28.61 -18.34 11.82
C LYS A 234 -29.99 -18.27 11.16
N ASP A 235 -30.12 -17.51 10.07
CA ASP A 235 -31.37 -17.34 9.34
C ASP A 235 -31.09 -17.25 7.83
N PRO A 236 -31.50 -18.26 7.04
CA PRO A 236 -31.20 -18.34 5.60
C PRO A 236 -31.97 -17.30 4.76
N LYS A 237 -32.86 -16.50 5.38
CA LYS A 237 -33.60 -15.47 4.65
C LYS A 237 -32.69 -14.31 4.24
N VAL A 238 -32.79 -13.92 2.98
CA VAL A 238 -32.18 -12.72 2.39
C VAL A 238 -33.28 -11.84 1.81
N ASP A 239 -33.05 -10.53 1.76
CA ASP A 239 -34.03 -9.56 1.25
C ASP A 239 -34.01 -9.51 -0.28
N ALA A 240 -32.80 -9.49 -0.86
CA ALA A 240 -32.61 -9.50 -2.32
C ALA A 240 -31.26 -10.14 -2.68
N MET A 241 -31.17 -10.75 -3.87
CA MET A 241 -29.91 -11.19 -4.46
C MET A 241 -29.84 -10.81 -5.94
N PHE A 242 -28.66 -10.46 -6.42
CA PHE A 242 -28.45 -10.18 -7.84
C PHE A 242 -27.01 -10.47 -8.28
N ASN A 243 -26.84 -10.66 -9.58
CA ASN A 243 -25.52 -10.78 -10.20
C ASN A 243 -25.10 -9.43 -10.80
N THR A 244 -23.89 -9.00 -10.53
CA THR A 244 -23.29 -7.82 -11.17
C THR A 244 -22.95 -8.14 -12.63
N LYS A 245 -22.64 -7.09 -13.41
CA LYS A 245 -22.14 -7.24 -14.79
C LYS A 245 -20.86 -8.09 -14.84
N ASP A 246 -20.05 -8.01 -13.79
CA ASP A 246 -18.76 -8.68 -13.67
C ASP A 246 -18.89 -10.11 -13.12
N GLY A 247 -20.11 -10.63 -12.99
CA GLY A 247 -20.39 -12.00 -12.55
C GLY A 247 -20.34 -12.21 -11.04
N GLU A 248 -20.29 -11.14 -10.25
CA GLU A 248 -20.29 -11.23 -8.79
C GLU A 248 -21.71 -11.41 -8.27
N ILE A 249 -21.90 -12.33 -7.33
CA ILE A 249 -23.21 -12.55 -6.69
C ILE A 249 -23.26 -11.71 -5.41
N ILE A 250 -24.26 -10.84 -5.30
CA ILE A 250 -24.48 -9.99 -4.13
C ILE A 250 -25.80 -10.35 -3.46
N ALA A 251 -25.79 -10.51 -2.14
CA ALA A 251 -26.97 -10.72 -1.31
C ALA A 251 -27.16 -9.57 -0.32
N PHE A 252 -28.40 -9.11 -0.13
CA PHE A 252 -28.78 -8.08 0.82
C PHE A 252 -29.57 -8.66 1.98
N LYS A 253 -29.33 -8.15 3.18
CA LYS A 253 -30.15 -8.41 4.37
C LYS A 253 -30.07 -7.23 5.35
N GLY A 254 -31.23 -6.65 5.64
CA GLY A 254 -31.35 -5.46 6.48
C GLY A 254 -30.59 -4.28 5.89
N LYS A 255 -29.64 -3.76 6.68
CA LYS A 255 -28.76 -2.64 6.29
C LYS A 255 -27.42 -3.07 5.67
N HIS A 256 -27.24 -4.38 5.44
CA HIS A 256 -25.98 -4.96 5.01
C HIS A 256 -26.13 -5.71 3.68
N TYR A 257 -24.99 -5.94 3.04
CA TYR A 257 -24.87 -6.79 1.89
C TYR A 257 -23.62 -7.68 2.01
N TRP A 258 -23.68 -8.83 1.36
CA TRP A 258 -22.65 -9.86 1.29
C TRP A 258 -22.31 -10.09 -0.18
N LYS A 259 -21.03 -10.24 -0.49
CA LYS A 259 -20.60 -10.79 -1.77
C LYS A 259 -20.41 -12.29 -1.58
N LEU A 260 -21.09 -13.08 -2.40
CA LEU A 260 -20.99 -14.53 -2.39
C LEU A 260 -19.95 -15.00 -3.41
N THR A 261 -19.32 -16.10 -3.08
CA THR A 261 -18.30 -16.80 -3.87
C THR A 261 -18.62 -18.29 -3.86
N ASP A 262 -17.93 -19.06 -4.70
CA ASP A 262 -18.12 -20.52 -4.76
C ASP A 262 -17.88 -21.24 -3.42
N ASN A 263 -17.09 -20.64 -2.52
CA ASN A 263 -16.73 -21.19 -1.21
C ASN A 263 -17.45 -20.51 -0.03
N GLY A 264 -18.49 -19.71 -0.29
CA GLY A 264 -19.26 -18.99 0.73
C GLY A 264 -19.14 -17.47 0.63
N VAL A 265 -19.07 -16.76 1.75
CA VAL A 265 -19.02 -15.29 1.78
C VAL A 265 -17.60 -14.80 1.52
N ALA A 266 -17.44 -13.82 0.62
CA ALA A 266 -16.17 -13.16 0.37
C ALA A 266 -15.64 -12.47 1.65
N SER A 267 -14.32 -12.51 1.85
CA SER A 267 -13.70 -11.83 2.99
C SER A 267 -14.00 -10.32 2.99
N GLY A 268 -14.21 -9.73 4.17
CA GLY A 268 -14.55 -8.32 4.32
C GLY A 268 -16.04 -7.98 4.14
N TYR A 269 -16.90 -9.00 4.18
CA TYR A 269 -18.36 -8.90 4.24
C TYR A 269 -18.89 -9.53 5.55
N PRO A 270 -20.05 -9.10 6.06
CA PRO A 270 -20.96 -8.10 5.52
C PRO A 270 -20.40 -6.68 5.47
N ARG A 271 -20.87 -5.90 4.50
CA ARG A 271 -20.67 -4.44 4.43
C ARG A 271 -22.00 -3.71 4.53
N ARG A 272 -21.97 -2.44 4.94
CA ARG A 272 -23.19 -1.61 4.97
C ARG A 272 -23.56 -1.22 3.55
N ILE A 273 -24.85 -1.26 3.21
CA ILE A 273 -25.33 -0.85 1.88
C ILE A 273 -24.86 0.58 1.57
N THR A 274 -25.00 1.47 2.54
CA THR A 274 -24.64 2.89 2.41
C THR A 274 -23.13 3.16 2.27
N SER A 275 -22.25 2.19 2.54
CA SER A 275 -20.81 2.39 2.31
C SER A 275 -20.46 2.36 0.82
N THR A 276 -21.22 1.59 0.04
CA THR A 276 -20.97 1.36 -1.38
C THR A 276 -21.96 2.13 -2.24
N TRP A 277 -23.24 2.13 -1.83
CA TRP A 277 -24.31 2.87 -2.49
C TRP A 277 -24.86 3.91 -1.52
N LYS A 278 -24.27 5.12 -1.52
CA LYS A 278 -24.56 6.19 -0.55
C LYS A 278 -26.04 6.57 -0.45
N GLU A 279 -26.76 6.53 -1.57
CA GLU A 279 -28.16 6.93 -1.68
C GLU A 279 -29.14 5.75 -1.58
N LEU A 280 -28.63 4.52 -1.45
CA LEU A 280 -29.47 3.33 -1.45
C LEU A 280 -29.94 3.02 -0.02
N PRO A 281 -31.27 2.90 0.22
CA PRO A 281 -31.80 2.64 1.55
C PRO A 281 -31.53 1.20 2.01
N SER A 282 -31.70 0.93 3.30
CA SER A 282 -31.71 -0.45 3.83
C SER A 282 -32.99 -1.20 3.45
N ASN A 283 -32.99 -2.53 3.59
CA ASN A 283 -34.12 -3.43 3.30
C ASN A 283 -34.55 -3.30 1.83
N ILE A 284 -33.69 -3.80 0.94
CA ILE A 284 -33.93 -3.81 -0.50
C ILE A 284 -34.78 -5.02 -0.85
N ASP A 285 -35.88 -4.82 -1.56
CA ASP A 285 -36.85 -5.89 -1.86
C ASP A 285 -36.47 -6.69 -3.11
N ALA A 286 -35.82 -6.05 -4.08
CA ALA A 286 -35.26 -6.74 -5.24
C ALA A 286 -34.10 -5.96 -5.85
N ALA A 287 -33.22 -6.65 -6.56
CA ALA A 287 -32.18 -6.03 -7.37
C ALA A 287 -31.92 -6.87 -8.62
N PHE A 288 -31.56 -6.23 -9.74
CA PHE A 288 -31.05 -6.96 -10.92
C PHE A 288 -30.15 -6.08 -11.77
N THR A 289 -29.23 -6.69 -12.50
CA THR A 289 -28.41 -6.01 -13.50
C THR A 289 -28.99 -6.21 -14.89
N TYR A 290 -29.30 -5.12 -15.60
CA TYR A 290 -29.86 -5.19 -16.95
C TYR A 290 -28.77 -5.32 -18.03
N ARG A 291 -29.17 -5.65 -19.27
CA ARG A 291 -28.24 -5.83 -20.41
C ARG A 291 -27.38 -4.60 -20.74
N ASN A 292 -27.79 -3.42 -20.30
CA ASN A 292 -27.01 -2.18 -20.43
C ASN A 292 -25.87 -2.07 -19.39
N GLY A 293 -25.68 -3.07 -18.53
CA GLY A 293 -24.66 -3.09 -17.48
C GLY A 293 -25.00 -2.28 -16.24
N LYS A 294 -26.21 -1.70 -16.14
CA LYS A 294 -26.67 -0.96 -14.94
C LYS A 294 -27.43 -1.89 -14.01
N THR A 295 -27.21 -1.72 -12.70
CA THR A 295 -27.97 -2.40 -11.65
C THR A 295 -29.12 -1.54 -11.18
N TYR A 296 -30.31 -2.14 -11.11
CA TYR A 296 -31.55 -1.53 -10.65
C TYR A 296 -31.92 -2.16 -9.30
N PHE A 297 -32.27 -1.31 -8.34
CA PHE A 297 -32.70 -1.71 -7.00
C PHE A 297 -34.15 -1.28 -6.80
N PHE A 298 -34.94 -2.15 -6.18
CA PHE A 298 -36.35 -1.95 -5.91
C PHE A 298 -36.59 -1.95 -4.42
N LYS A 299 -37.37 -0.97 -3.99
CA LYS A 299 -37.89 -0.90 -2.64
C LYS A 299 -39.36 -0.51 -2.72
N VAL A 300 -40.22 -1.36 -2.16
CA VAL A 300 -41.65 -1.10 -2.03
C VAL A 300 -41.83 -0.01 -0.97
N ILE A 301 -42.46 1.09 -1.37
CA ILE A 301 -42.90 2.11 -0.44
C ILE A 301 -44.32 1.73 -0.05
N ALA A 302 -44.49 1.19 1.15
CA ALA A 302 -45.83 0.97 1.71
C ALA A 302 -46.41 2.35 2.07
N PHE A 303 -47.48 2.75 1.39
CA PHE A 303 -48.32 3.85 1.84
C PHE A 303 -49.24 3.29 2.93
N ALA A 304 -49.07 3.77 4.16
CA ALA A 304 -50.02 3.58 5.25
C ALA A 304 -51.19 4.56 5.11
#